data_AF-A0A5M9WMR7-F1
#
_entry.id   AF-A0A5M9WMR7-F1
#
_cell.length_a   1.000
_cell.length_b   1.000
_cell.length_c   1.000
_cell.angle_alpha   90.00
_cell.angle_beta   90.00
_cell.angle_gamma   90.00
#
_symmetry.space_group_name_H-M   'P 1'
#
loop_
_entity.id
_entity.type
_entity.pdbx_description
1 polymer ?
#
loop_
_entity_poly.entity_id
_entity_poly.type
_entity_poly.pdbx_seq_one_letter_code
_entity_poly.pdbx_strand_id
1 'polypeptide(L)'
;MSMQDMYFSVFKQEHWDSFVELFDEWYAQLPNEWKEEARLKGIPEDISRVLLCEMRDSALKWIDKKVPALGDQSPASYLETEEGANALRAAILRMPR
;
A
#
# COMPACT_ATOMS: atom_id res chain seq x y z
N MET A 1 16.85 -12.01 -9.23
CA MET A 1 15.72 -11.80 -8.30
C MET A 1 15.07 -10.49 -8.66
N SER A 2 13.76 -10.49 -8.84
CA SER A 2 12.97 -9.25 -8.96
C SER A 2 12.95 -8.50 -7.62
N MET A 3 12.67 -7.19 -7.63
CA MET A 3 12.39 -6.46 -6.38
C MET A 3 11.21 -7.10 -5.64
N GLN A 4 10.19 -7.52 -6.38
CA GLN A 4 9.02 -8.21 -5.83
C GLN A 4 9.44 -9.46 -5.02
N ASP A 5 10.32 -10.30 -5.55
CA ASP A 5 10.83 -11.49 -4.86
C ASP A 5 11.55 -11.14 -3.56
N MET A 6 12.35 -10.06 -3.59
CA MET A 6 13.11 -9.59 -2.43
C MET A 6 12.17 -9.13 -1.31
N TYR A 7 11.16 -8.32 -1.63
CA TYR A 7 10.16 -7.87 -0.66
C TYR A 7 9.29 -9.00 -0.12
N PHE A 8 8.87 -9.93 -0.99
CA PHE A 8 8.07 -11.09 -0.58
C PHE A 8 8.84 -11.98 0.40
N SER A 9 10.13 -12.24 0.17
CA SER A 9 10.94 -13.15 1.00
C SER A 9 11.09 -12.72 2.47
N VAL A 10 10.86 -11.45 2.76
CA VAL A 10 11.03 -10.82 4.08
C VAL A 10 9.70 -10.34 4.66
N PHE A 11 8.59 -10.54 3.95
CA PHE A 11 7.26 -10.15 4.40
C PHE A 11 6.80 -11.06 5.55
N LYS A 12 6.19 -10.44 6.56
CA LYS A 12 5.52 -11.14 7.65
C LYS A 12 4.14 -10.51 7.84
N GLN A 13 3.08 -11.31 7.69
CA GLN A 13 1.70 -10.86 7.82
C GLN A 13 1.47 -10.18 9.18
N GLU A 14 1.96 -10.76 10.27
CA GLU A 14 1.82 -10.19 11.63
C GLU A 14 2.39 -8.76 11.75
N HIS A 15 3.53 -8.48 11.10
CA HIS A 15 4.11 -7.14 11.12
C HIS A 15 3.25 -6.13 10.35
N TRP A 16 2.59 -6.59 9.29
CA TRP A 16 1.68 -5.77 8.51
C TRP A 16 0.40 -5.49 9.29
N ASP A 17 -0.21 -6.52 9.87
CA ASP A 17 -1.45 -6.38 10.63
C ASP A 17 -1.27 -5.39 11.80
N SER A 18 -0.22 -5.59 12.62
CA SER A 18 0.10 -4.66 13.71
C SER A 18 0.41 -3.24 13.22
N PHE A 19 0.93 -3.09 12.00
CA PHE A 19 1.22 -1.78 11.43
C PHE A 19 -0.06 -1.08 10.95
N VAL A 20 -0.98 -1.81 10.30
CA VAL A 20 -2.25 -1.29 9.80
C VAL A 20 -3.14 -0.83 10.94
N GLU A 21 -3.18 -1.56 12.06
CA GLU A 21 -3.95 -1.21 13.27
C GLU A 21 -3.61 0.20 13.81
N LEU A 22 -2.37 0.67 13.63
CA LEU A 22 -1.96 2.01 14.05
C LEU A 22 -2.72 3.14 13.34
N PHE A 23 -3.33 2.84 12.20
CA PHE A 23 -4.03 3.81 11.36
C PHE A 23 -5.55 3.76 11.51
N ASP A 24 -6.11 2.86 12.32
CA ASP A 24 -7.57 2.65 12.40
C ASP A 24 -8.32 3.93 12.79
N GLU A 25 -7.86 4.61 13.83
CA GLU A 25 -8.48 5.85 14.31
C GLU A 25 -8.36 7.00 13.30
N TRP A 26 -7.24 7.10 12.59
CA TRP A 26 -7.01 8.15 11.59
C TRP A 26 -7.81 7.88 10.33
N TYR A 27 -7.87 6.62 9.92
CA TYR A 27 -8.63 6.20 8.76
C TYR A 27 -10.13 6.42 8.96
N ALA A 28 -10.66 6.16 10.17
CA ALA A 28 -12.05 6.46 10.50
C ALA A 28 -12.40 7.94 10.25
N GLN A 29 -11.46 8.85 10.46
CA GLN A 29 -11.64 10.30 10.29
C GLN A 29 -11.47 10.80 8.85
N LEU A 30 -10.93 9.97 7.94
CA LEU A 30 -10.73 10.38 6.55
C LEU A 30 -12.04 10.54 5.79
N PRO A 31 -12.09 11.45 4.80
CA PRO A 31 -13.25 11.62 3.92
C PRO A 31 -13.65 10.31 3.24
N ASN A 32 -14.95 9.99 3.26
CA ASN A 32 -15.47 8.79 2.61
C ASN A 32 -15.23 8.79 1.10
N GLU A 33 -15.18 9.96 0.48
CA GLU A 33 -14.87 10.11 -0.95
C GLU A 33 -13.51 9.50 -1.31
N TRP A 34 -12.49 9.69 -0.47
CA TRP A 34 -11.15 9.15 -0.73
C TRP A 34 -11.11 7.63 -0.56
N LYS A 35 -11.84 7.10 0.43
CA LYS A 35 -11.96 5.66 0.68
C LYS A 35 -12.67 4.99 -0.50
N GLU A 36 -13.73 5.62 -1.01
CA GLU A 36 -14.49 5.12 -2.15
C GLU A 36 -13.66 5.18 -3.44
N GLU A 37 -12.90 6.25 -3.67
CA GLU A 37 -12.01 6.34 -4.82
C GLU A 37 -10.91 5.28 -4.78
N ALA A 38 -10.31 5.02 -3.60
CA ALA A 38 -9.35 3.94 -3.43
C ALA A 38 -9.95 2.56 -3.74
N ARG A 39 -11.20 2.32 -3.30
CA ARG A 39 -11.95 1.10 -3.59
C ARG A 39 -12.21 0.94 -5.09
N LEU A 40 -12.62 2.01 -5.78
CA LEU A 40 -12.86 2.01 -7.23
C LEU A 40 -11.57 1.78 -8.03
N LYS A 41 -10.42 2.21 -7.50
CA LYS A 41 -9.09 1.92 -8.04
C LYS A 41 -8.58 0.50 -7.74
N GLY A 42 -9.35 -0.32 -7.01
CA GLY A 42 -8.98 -1.70 -6.68
C GLY A 42 -7.90 -1.79 -5.60
N ILE A 43 -7.69 -0.74 -4.81
CA ILE A 43 -6.72 -0.77 -3.71
C ILE A 43 -7.33 -1.57 -2.55
N PRO A 44 -6.67 -2.64 -2.06
CA PRO A 44 -7.10 -3.37 -0.87
C PRO A 44 -7.28 -2.44 0.34
N GLU A 45 -8.26 -2.73 1.20
CA GLU A 45 -8.64 -1.85 2.31
C GLU A 45 -7.49 -1.64 3.32
N ASP A 46 -6.71 -2.68 3.60
CA ASP A 46 -5.55 -2.60 4.48
C ASP A 46 -4.47 -1.67 3.92
N ILE A 47 -4.22 -1.73 2.60
CA ILE A 47 -3.26 -0.87 1.91
C ILE A 47 -3.81 0.56 1.79
N SER A 48 -5.08 0.74 1.47
CA SER A 48 -5.71 2.06 1.39
C SER A 48 -5.72 2.76 2.74
N ARG A 49 -5.89 2.00 3.84
CA ARG A 49 -5.82 2.50 5.21
C ARG A 49 -4.51 3.21 5.49
N VAL A 50 -3.39 2.55 5.17
CA VAL A 50 -2.07 3.13 5.39
C VAL A 50 -1.81 4.28 4.42
N LEU A 51 -2.00 4.07 3.12
CA LEU A 51 -1.62 5.04 2.10
C LEU A 51 -2.42 6.34 2.21
N LEU A 52 -3.74 6.27 2.44
CA LEU A 52 -4.57 7.46 2.58
C LEU A 52 -4.27 8.22 3.89
N CYS A 53 -3.84 7.54 4.95
CA CYS A 53 -3.43 8.22 6.17
C CYS A 53 -2.07 8.92 6.03
N GLU A 54 -1.10 8.27 5.38
CA GLU A 54 0.25 8.81 5.17
C GLU A 54 0.27 9.92 4.10
N MET A 55 -0.40 9.70 2.97
CA MET A 55 -0.28 10.55 1.79
C MET A 55 -1.57 11.31 1.43
N ARG A 56 -2.67 11.12 2.18
CA ARG A 56 -3.98 11.70 1.87
C ARG A 56 -4.42 11.33 0.45
N ASP A 57 -5.12 12.24 -0.23
CA ASP A 57 -5.56 12.09 -1.62
C ASP A 57 -4.39 11.86 -2.61
N SER A 58 -3.16 12.23 -2.24
CA SER A 58 -1.99 11.99 -3.10
C SER A 58 -1.68 10.50 -3.28
N ALA A 59 -2.13 9.61 -2.37
CA ALA A 59 -2.04 8.17 -2.55
C ALA A 59 -2.76 7.69 -3.82
N LEU A 60 -3.91 8.31 -4.16
CA LEU A 60 -4.74 7.95 -5.31
C LEU A 60 -4.03 8.23 -6.64
N LYS A 61 -3.10 9.20 -6.64
CA LYS A 61 -2.20 9.48 -7.77
C LYS A 61 -0.92 8.65 -7.70
N TRP A 62 -0.42 8.37 -6.50
CA TRP A 62 0.82 7.61 -6.31
C TRP A 62 0.68 6.15 -6.73
N ILE A 63 -0.50 5.55 -6.58
CA ILE A 63 -0.76 4.15 -6.96
C ILE A 63 -0.47 3.87 -8.44
N ASP A 64 -0.64 4.88 -9.30
CA ASP A 64 -0.45 4.79 -10.75
C ASP A 64 0.96 5.27 -11.19
N LYS A 65 1.75 5.84 -10.27
CA LYS A 65 3.10 6.35 -10.59
C LYS A 65 4.13 5.24 -10.57
N LYS A 66 5.12 5.35 -11.45
CA LYS A 66 6.32 4.50 -11.39
C LYS A 66 7.14 4.86 -10.16
N VAL A 67 7.45 3.85 -9.34
CA VAL A 67 8.21 4.02 -8.11
C VAL A 67 9.55 3.29 -8.27
N PRO A 68 10.69 4.00 -8.21
CA PRO A 68 12.01 3.38 -8.35
C PRO A 68 12.26 2.26 -7.33
N ALA A 69 11.76 2.42 -6.09
CA ALA A 69 11.85 1.42 -5.03
C ALA A 69 11.00 0.15 -5.27
N LEU A 70 10.18 0.14 -6.32
CA LEU A 70 9.42 -1.01 -6.81
C LEU A 70 9.93 -1.50 -8.19
N GLY A 71 11.15 -1.10 -8.59
CA GLY A 71 11.73 -1.46 -9.88
C GLY A 71 11.10 -0.71 -11.05
N ASP A 72 10.78 0.57 -10.85
CA ASP A 72 10.12 1.46 -11.82
C ASP A 72 8.73 0.99 -12.27
N GLN A 73 8.12 0.11 -11.47
CA GLN A 73 6.74 -0.33 -11.62
C GLN A 73 5.80 0.51 -10.75
N SER A 74 4.53 0.51 -11.10
CA SER A 74 3.47 1.16 -10.33
C SER A 74 3.00 0.27 -9.17
N PRO A 75 2.67 0.82 -8.00
CA PRO A 75 2.01 0.06 -6.94
C PRO A 75 0.77 -0.71 -7.43
N ALA A 76 -0.01 -0.15 -8.35
CA ALA A 76 -1.16 -0.82 -8.96
C ALA A 76 -0.79 -2.15 -9.65
N SER A 77 0.37 -2.25 -10.30
CA SER A 77 0.78 -3.50 -10.96
C SER A 77 1.19 -4.58 -9.96
N TYR A 78 1.55 -4.20 -8.73
CA TYR A 78 1.80 -5.16 -7.66
C TYR A 78 0.49 -5.75 -7.11
N LEU A 79 -0.64 -5.05 -7.26
CA LEU A 79 -1.94 -5.51 -6.76
C LEU A 79 -2.60 -6.58 -7.64
N GLU A 80 -2.03 -6.90 -8.80
CA GLU A 80 -2.56 -7.91 -9.73
C GLU A 80 -2.46 -9.34 -9.18
N THR A 81 -1.54 -9.59 -8.24
CA THR A 81 -1.34 -10.89 -7.60
C THR A 81 -1.19 -10.76 -6.10
N GLU A 82 -1.51 -11.84 -5.37
CA GLU A 82 -1.36 -11.86 -3.90
C GLU A 82 0.11 -11.70 -3.48
N GLU A 83 1.03 -12.33 -4.20
CA GLU A 83 2.47 -12.21 -3.97
C GLU A 83 2.95 -10.76 -4.19
N GLY A 84 2.45 -10.10 -5.24
CA GLY A 84 2.74 -8.69 -5.50
C GLY A 84 2.16 -7.78 -4.42
N ALA A 85 0.93 -8.04 -3.96
CA ALA A 85 0.33 -7.27 -2.88
C ALA A 85 1.15 -7.39 -1.59
N ASN A 86 1.64 -8.58 -1.26
CA ASN A 86 2.53 -8.80 -0.12
C ASN A 86 3.89 -8.11 -0.28
N ALA A 87 4.45 -8.10 -1.49
CA ALA A 87 5.66 -7.33 -1.79
C ALA A 87 5.43 -5.82 -1.62
N LEU A 88 4.27 -5.30 -2.04
CA LEU A 88 3.91 -3.91 -1.85
C LEU A 88 3.75 -3.56 -0.36
N ARG A 89 3.09 -4.41 0.44
CA ARG A 89 3.01 -4.25 1.91
C ARG A 89 4.39 -4.16 2.55
N ALA A 90 5.31 -5.05 2.16
CA ALA A 90 6.69 -5.02 2.64
C ALA A 90 7.47 -3.76 2.20
N ALA A 91 7.16 -3.20 1.02
CA ALA A 91 7.72 -1.94 0.57
C ALA A 91 7.18 -0.75 1.36
N ILE A 92 5.87 -0.72 1.61
CA ILE A 92 5.20 0.31 2.43
C ILE A 92 5.77 0.35 3.85
N LEU A 93 6.02 -0.81 4.46
CA LEU A 93 6.67 -0.90 5.79
C LEU A 93 8.05 -0.23 5.86
N ARG A 94 8.69 0.00 4.72
CA ARG A 94 10.02 0.62 4.61
C ARG A 94 9.98 2.08 4.15
N MET A 95 8.79 2.64 3.90
CA MET A 95 8.67 4.05 3.54
C MET A 95 9.14 4.91 4.73
N PRO A 96 10.02 5.89 4.51
CA PRO A 96 10.34 6.88 5.51
C PRO A 96 9.10 7.72 5.83
N ARG A 97 8.86 7.98 7.12
CA ARG A 97 7.73 8.76 7.64
C ARG A 97 8.18 10.15 8.05
#